data_AF-A0A2D3VXG5-F1
#
_entry.id   AF-A0A2D3VXG5-F1
#
_cell.length_a   1.000
_cell.length_b   1.000
_cell.length_c   1.000
_cell.angle_alpha   90.00
_cell.angle_beta   90.00
_cell.angle_gamma   90.00
#
_symmetry.space_group_name_H-M   'P 1'
#
loop_
_entity.id
_entity.type
_entity.pdbx_description
1 polymer ?
#
loop_
_entity_poly.entity_id
_entity_poly.type
_entity_poly.pdbx_seq_one_letter_code
_entity_poly.pdbx_strand_id
1 'polypeptide(L)' 'MKFVVLSVITSSEYEDTLREVAKNAGASGGTVLQGRGSNSGEKMSFFALTFEGNQSVVIYILEEKLSKTV' A
#
# COMPACT_ATOMS: atom_id res chain seq x y z
N MET A 1 16.66 16.88 -11.69
CA MET A 1 15.55 16.51 -10.78
C MET A 1 15.73 15.05 -10.40
N LYS A 2 15.63 14.70 -9.12
CA LYS A 2 15.71 13.32 -8.64
C LYS A 2 14.32 12.87 -8.19
N PHE A 3 13.93 11.68 -8.63
CA PHE A 3 12.68 11.06 -8.27
C PHE A 3 12.96 9.75 -7.55
N VAL A 4 12.11 9.41 -6.60
CA VAL A 4 12.17 8.16 -5.87
C VAL A 4 10.84 7.40 -6.01
N VAL A 5 10.93 6.10 -5.85
CA VAL A 5 9.77 5.22 -5.80
C VAL A 5 9.47 4.92 -4.33
N LEU A 6 8.30 5.35 -3.86
CA LEU A 6 7.76 4.91 -2.59
C LEU A 6 6.83 3.73 -2.86
N SER A 7 7.15 2.56 -2.32
CA SER A 7 6.35 1.34 -2.44
C SER A 7 5.85 0.94 -1.06
N VAL A 8 4.54 0.83 -0.91
CA VAL A 8 3.91 0.41 0.34
C VAL A 8 3.10 -0.84 0.10
N ILE A 9 3.29 -1.85 0.96
CA ILE A 9 2.49 -3.07 0.99
C ILE A 9 1.55 -2.94 2.19
N THR A 10 0.25 -3.08 1.96
CA THR A 10 -0.76 -2.96 3.00
C THR A 10 -1.93 -3.89 2.76
N SER A 11 -2.81 -4.08 3.75
CA SER A 11 -4.08 -4.75 3.51
C SER A 11 -4.97 -3.91 2.61
N SER A 12 -5.77 -4.55 1.77
CA SER A 12 -6.68 -3.87 0.84
C SER A 12 -7.67 -2.93 1.54
N GLU A 13 -8.00 -3.18 2.81
CA GLU A 13 -8.87 -2.29 3.60
C GLU A 13 -8.26 -0.91 3.92
N TYR A 14 -6.93 -0.76 3.83
CA TYR A 14 -6.24 0.49 4.15
C TYR A 14 -5.89 1.32 2.92
N GLU A 15 -6.25 0.88 1.71
CA GLU A 15 -5.93 1.59 0.46
C GLU A 15 -6.45 3.03 0.44
N ASP A 16 -7.70 3.23 0.84
CA ASP A 16 -8.32 4.56 0.84
C ASP A 16 -7.68 5.50 1.85
N THR A 17 -7.42 5.01 3.06
CA THR A 17 -6.72 5.77 4.10
C THR A 17 -5.32 6.17 3.62
N LEU A 18 -4.59 5.23 3.01
CA LEU A 18 -3.24 5.49 2.50
C LEU A 18 -3.25 6.52 1.37
N ARG A 19 -4.24 6.43 0.48
CA ARG A 19 -4.44 7.41 -0.60
C ARG A 19 -4.73 8.80 -0.06
N GLU A 20 -5.57 8.93 0.97
CA GLU A 20 -5.89 10.21 1.59
C GLU A 20 -4.68 10.83 2.28
N VAL A 21 -3.92 10.05 3.06
CA VAL A 21 -2.68 10.49 3.70
C VAL A 21 -1.67 10.99 2.66
N ALA A 22 -1.42 10.20 1.61
CA ALA A 22 -0.47 10.58 0.56
C ALA A 22 -0.93 11.85 -0.17
N LYS A 23 -2.22 11.98 -0.47
CA LYS A 23 -2.80 13.18 -1.09
C LYS A 23 -2.62 14.41 -0.19
N ASN A 24 -2.90 14.30 1.10
CA ASN A 24 -2.74 15.38 2.07
C ASN A 24 -1.27 15.81 2.23
N ALA A 25 -0.33 14.87 2.06
CA ALA A 25 1.10 15.15 2.05
C ALA A 25 1.61 15.75 0.71
N GLY A 26 0.75 15.84 -0.32
CA GLY A 26 1.06 16.49 -1.60
C GLY A 26 1.38 15.54 -2.76
N ALA A 27 1.21 14.23 -2.59
CA ALA A 27 1.32 13.28 -3.68
C ALA A 27 0.19 13.48 -4.71
N SER A 28 0.55 13.60 -5.99
CA SER A 28 -0.43 13.81 -7.07
C SER A 28 -1.19 12.54 -7.46
N GLY A 29 -0.66 11.36 -7.13
CA GLY A 29 -1.28 10.07 -7.43
C GLY A 29 -0.31 8.89 -7.27
N GLY A 30 -0.87 7.69 -7.22
CA GLY A 30 -0.12 6.43 -7.14
C GLY A 30 -0.85 5.33 -7.89
N THR A 31 -0.15 4.23 -8.15
CA THR A 31 -0.68 3.03 -8.80
C THR A 31 -0.90 1.95 -7.75
N VAL A 32 -2.08 1.32 -7.77
CA VAL A 32 -2.40 0.18 -6.90
C VAL A 32 -2.29 -1.11 -7.70
N LEU A 33 -1.56 -2.07 -7.15
CA LEU A 33 -1.45 -3.43 -7.65
C LEU A 33 -2.07 -4.36 -6.62
N GLN A 34 -3.04 -5.18 -7.04
CA GLN A 34 -3.57 -6.23 -6.20
C GLN A 34 -2.54 -7.34 -6.04
N GLY A 35 -2.32 -7.75 -4.79
CA GLY A 35 -1.36 -8.76 -4.41
C GLY A 35 -1.95 -9.79 -3.45
N ARG A 36 -1.20 -10.85 -3.27
CA ARG A 36 -1.38 -11.79 -2.16
C ARG A 36 -0.07 -11.81 -1.39
N GLY A 37 -0.17 -11.86 -0.08
CA GLY A 37 1.01 -11.91 0.76
C GLY A 37 0.66 -12.56 2.08
N SER A 38 1.53 -13.44 2.55
CA SER A 38 1.44 -14.01 3.89
C SER A 38 1.84 -12.91 4.88
N ASN A 39 0.88 -12.08 5.29
CA ASN A 39 1.09 -11.20 6.42
C ASN A 39 1.37 -12.07 7.67
N SER A 40 2.18 -11.60 8.62
CA SER A 40 2.44 -12.33 9.87
C SER A 40 1.24 -12.34 10.83
N GLY A 41 0.10 -11.80 10.39
CA GLY A 41 -1.16 -11.79 11.12
C GLY A 41 -1.88 -13.15 11.08
N GLU A 42 -2.90 -13.27 11.93
CA GLU A 42 -3.64 -14.52 12.11
C GLU A 42 -4.30 -14.99 10.82
N LYS A 43 -3.96 -16.22 10.39
CA LYS A 43 -4.63 -16.90 9.28
C LYS A 43 -6.02 -17.31 9.74
N MET A 44 -7.05 -16.62 9.28
CA MET A 44 -8.42 -17.03 9.52
C MET A 44 -8.73 -18.29 8.70
N SER A 45 -9.20 -19.34 9.36
CA SER A 45 -9.61 -20.58 8.70
C SER A 45 -11.06 -20.90 9.05
N PHE A 46 -11.87 -21.22 8.05
CA PHE A 46 -13.26 -21.60 8.22
C PHE A 46 -13.57 -22.78 7.29
N PHE A 47 -14.13 -23.88 7.82
CA PHE A 47 -14.37 -25.14 7.08
C PHE A 47 -13.15 -25.65 6.28
N ALA A 48 -11.96 -25.64 6.89
CA ALA A 48 -10.69 -26.03 6.24
C ALA A 48 -10.29 -25.16 5.01
N LEU A 49 -10.96 -24.03 4.78
CA LEU A 49 -10.50 -22.99 3.86
C LEU A 49 -9.71 -21.95 4.65
N THR A 50 -8.41 -21.84 4.34
CA THR A 50 -7.54 -20.82 4.94
C THR A 50 -7.56 -19.57 4.09
N PHE A 51 -7.97 -18.45 4.68
CA PHE A 51 -7.84 -17.15 4.06
C PHE A 51 -6.42 -16.64 4.27
N GLU A 52 -5.70 -16.44 3.17
CA GLU A 52 -4.30 -15.99 3.21
C GLU A 52 -4.15 -14.46 3.28
N GLY A 53 -5.26 -13.72 3.17
CA GLY A 53 -5.25 -12.26 3.13
C GLY A 53 -5.16 -11.71 1.71
N ASN A 54 -5.92 -10.64 1.46
CA ASN A 54 -5.71 -9.79 0.29
C ASN A 54 -4.73 -8.69 0.68
N GLN A 55 -3.74 -8.44 -0.16
CA GLN A 55 -2.77 -7.38 0.05
C GLN A 55 -2.75 -6.48 -1.18
N SER A 56 -2.31 -5.25 -1.01
CA SER A 56 -2.17 -4.31 -2.10
C SER A 56 -0.83 -3.62 -2.01
N VAL A 57 -0.20 -3.45 -3.18
CA VAL A 57 1.03 -2.70 -3.32
C VAL A 57 0.68 -1.36 -3.94
N VAL A 58 0.93 -0.28 -3.21
CA VAL A 58 0.71 1.08 -3.69
C VAL A 58 2.06 1.70 -4.02
N ILE A 59 2.21 2.18 -5.26
CA ILE A 59 3.44 2.75 -5.78
C ILE A 59 3.23 4.23 -6.08
N TYR A 60 4.09 5.07 -5.52
CA TYR A 60 4.18 6.50 -5.83
C TYR A 60 5.53 6.83 -6.45
N ILE A 61 5.52 7.70 -7.47
CA ILE A 61 6.72 8.32 -8.01
C ILE A 61 6.73 9.76 -7.52
N LEU A 62 7.68 10.10 -6.66
CA LEU A 62 7.73 11.38 -5.96
C LEU A 62 9.07 12.07 -6.19
N GLU A 63 9.07 13.41 -6.17
CA GLU A 63 10.31 14.17 -6.08
C GLU A 63 10.97 13.92 -4.72
N GLU A 64 12.29 13.84 -4.67
CA GLU A 64 13.05 13.39 -3.48
C GLU A 64 12.77 14.22 -2.21
N LYS A 65 12.36 15.49 -2.33
CA LYS A 65 12.00 16.30 -1.15
C LYS A 65 10.60 15.95 -0.66
N LEU A 66 9.66 15.75 -1.59
CA LEU A 66 8.28 15.39 -1.27
C LEU A 66 8.20 14.00 -0.62
N SER A 67 9.03 13.05 -1.06
CA SER A 67 9.04 11.67 -0.55
C SER A 67 9.45 11.51 0.91
N LYS A 68 9.98 12.56 1.55
CA LYS A 68 10.32 12.53 2.99
C LYS A 68 9.17 12.98 3.88
N THR A 69 8.17 13.63 3.27
CA THR A 69 6.97 14.14 3.95
C THR A 69 5.80 13.18 3.79
N VAL A 70 5.70 12.54 2.63
CA VAL A 70 4.78 11.43 2.33
C VAL A 70 5.28 10.17 3.02
#